data_AF-A0A2K3PKE0-F1
#
_entry.id   AF-A0A2K3PKE0-F1
#
_cell.length_a   1.000
_cell.length_b   1.000
_cell.length_c   1.000
_cell.angle_alpha   90.00
_cell.angle_beta   90.00
_cell.angle_gamma   90.00
#
_symmetry.space_group_name_H-M   'P 1'
#
loop_
_entity.id
_entity.type
_entity.pdbx_description
1 polymer ?
#
loop_
_entity_poly.entity_id
_entity_poly.type
_entity_poly.pdbx_seq_one_letter_code
_entity_poly.pdbx_strand_id
1 'polypeptide(L)'
;MASSFVKLDDSPMFHKQLFSIEETADELKDRCQNLFKGCKKFMTALGEGYNGELAFADSLEAFGGGQDDPVSVSIGGPVISKFITALRELATFKELLRSQVEHVLIDRLTEFINVDLQDAKESRRRFDKSVHAYDQSREKFVSLKKNTPEDIVAELEE
;
A
#
# COMPACT_ATOMS: atom_id res chain seq x y z
N MET A 1 16.18 13.23 -10.26
CA MET A 1 16.03 14.07 -9.04
C MET A 1 17.23 14.00 -8.08
N ALA A 2 18.17 13.06 -8.21
CA ALA A 2 19.33 12.97 -7.30
C ALA A 2 20.37 14.10 -7.42
N SER A 3 20.37 14.91 -8.48
CA SER A 3 21.45 15.90 -8.73
C SER A 3 21.27 17.27 -8.05
N SER A 4 20.18 17.52 -7.32
CA SER A 4 19.95 18.82 -6.66
C SER A 4 20.46 18.89 -5.22
N PHE A 5 20.52 17.77 -4.51
CA PHE A 5 20.89 17.72 -3.09
C PHE A 5 22.40 17.87 -2.84
N VAL A 6 23.24 17.42 -3.78
CA VAL A 6 24.72 17.37 -3.63
C VAL A 6 25.36 18.76 -3.54
N LYS A 7 24.63 19.85 -3.84
CA LYS A 7 25.18 21.22 -3.87
C LYS A 7 24.85 22.06 -2.64
N LEU A 8 24.16 21.52 -1.63
CA LEU A 8 23.53 22.35 -0.60
C LEU A 8 24.18 22.28 0.79
N ASP A 9 25.33 21.61 0.99
CA ASP A 9 26.19 21.65 2.20
C ASP A 9 25.46 21.87 3.54
N ASP A 10 24.43 21.07 3.84
CA ASP A 10 23.61 21.17 5.07
C ASP A 10 22.96 22.57 5.31
N SER A 11 22.70 23.31 4.24
CA SER A 11 22.09 24.63 4.30
C SER A 11 20.62 24.58 4.75
N PRO A 12 20.05 25.70 5.24
CA PRO A 12 18.61 25.77 5.54
C PRO A 12 17.70 25.39 4.35
N MET A 13 18.16 25.61 3.11
CA MET A 13 17.42 25.22 1.91
C MET A 13 17.46 23.70 1.68
N PHE A 14 18.58 23.03 2.00
CA PHE A 14 18.68 21.57 2.01
C PHE A 14 17.66 20.97 2.97
N HIS A 15 17.67 21.41 4.22
CA HIS A 15 16.73 20.91 5.24
C HIS A 15 15.28 21.12 4.81
N LYS A 16 14.93 22.30 4.26
CA LYS A 16 13.57 22.55 3.76
C LYS A 16 13.16 21.55 2.67
N GLN A 17 14.06 21.25 1.72
CA GLN A 17 13.78 20.26 0.67
C GLN A 17 13.66 18.84 1.24
N LEU A 18 14.52 18.48 2.19
CA LEU A 18 14.47 17.19 2.88
C LEU A 18 13.14 17.00 3.62
N PHE A 19 12.74 17.97 4.46
CA PHE A 19 11.47 17.92 5.19
C PHE A 19 10.26 17.79 4.27
N SER A 20 10.26 18.47 3.12
CA SER A 20 9.18 18.34 2.13
C SER A 20 9.08 16.93 1.54
N ILE A 21 10.22 16.26 1.30
CA ILE A 21 10.23 14.87 0.82
C ILE A 21 9.76 13.92 1.91
N GLU A 22 10.17 14.14 3.16
CA GLU A 22 9.73 13.35 4.31
C GLU A 22 8.22 13.43 4.52
N GLU A 23 7.65 14.64 4.47
CA GLU A 23 6.20 14.86 4.53
C GLU A 23 5.48 14.14 3.39
N THR A 24 6.00 14.26 2.16
CA THR A 24 5.43 13.57 0.99
C THR A 24 5.48 12.04 1.16
N ALA A 25 6.52 11.50 1.81
CA ALA A 25 6.64 10.07 2.08
C ALA A 25 5.62 9.60 3.14
N ASP A 26 5.39 10.40 4.18
CA ASP A 26 4.36 10.14 5.19
C ASP A 26 2.94 10.17 4.57
N GLU A 27 2.65 11.16 3.72
CA GLU A 27 1.40 11.23 2.96
C GLU A 27 1.22 10.04 2.00
N LEU A 28 2.29 9.62 1.32
CA LEU A 28 2.26 8.47 0.43
C LEU A 28 1.91 7.20 1.20
N LYS A 29 2.48 7.02 2.40
CA LYS A 29 2.15 5.90 3.28
C LYS A 29 0.67 5.87 3.64
N ASP A 30 0.10 7.01 4.02
CA ASP A 30 -1.32 7.10 4.36
C ASP A 30 -2.21 6.77 3.16
N ARG A 31 -1.86 7.26 1.97
CA ARG A 31 -2.55 6.93 0.72
C ARG A 31 -2.49 5.43 0.43
N CYS A 32 -1.32 4.80 0.59
CA CYS A 32 -1.15 3.37 0.41
C CYS A 32 -2.02 2.57 1.40
N GLN A 33 -2.06 2.96 2.67
CA GLN A 33 -2.91 2.31 3.67
C GLN A 33 -4.41 2.46 3.37
N ASN A 34 -4.84 3.64 2.90
CA ASN A 34 -6.22 3.88 2.51
C ASN A 34 -6.61 3.02 1.30
N LEU A 35 -5.73 2.93 0.29
CA LEU A 35 -5.94 2.05 -0.85
C LEU A 35 -6.03 0.58 -0.43
N PHE A 36 -5.13 0.10 0.44
CA PHE A 36 -5.16 -1.26 0.96
C PHE A 36 -6.49 -1.59 1.65
N LYS A 37 -6.97 -0.71 2.54
CA LYS A 37 -8.28 -0.84 3.20
C LYS A 37 -9.42 -0.87 2.18
N GLY A 38 -9.36 -0.02 1.16
CA GLY A 38 -10.32 0.00 0.05
C GLY A 38 -10.35 -1.32 -0.72
N CYS A 39 -9.19 -1.87 -1.06
CA CYS A 39 -9.08 -3.15 -1.77
C CYS A 39 -9.67 -4.29 -0.94
N LYS A 40 -9.41 -4.34 0.37
CA LYS A 40 -9.99 -5.35 1.27
C LYS A 40 -11.53 -5.29 1.29
N LYS A 41 -12.11 -4.09 1.42
CA LYS A 41 -13.58 -3.90 1.33
C LYS A 41 -14.14 -4.33 -0.02
N PHE A 42 -13.46 -3.96 -1.11
CA PHE A 42 -13.87 -4.31 -2.46
C PHE A 42 -13.85 -5.83 -2.70
N MET A 43 -12.80 -6.53 -2.25
CA MET A 43 -12.73 -7.99 -2.34
C MET A 43 -13.83 -8.69 -1.54
N THR A 44 -14.18 -8.18 -0.35
CA THR A 44 -15.32 -8.68 0.41
C THR A 44 -16.61 -8.55 -0.41
N ALA A 45 -16.86 -7.37 -0.98
CA ALA A 45 -18.05 -7.13 -1.80
C ALA A 45 -18.08 -8.02 -3.06
N LEU A 46 -16.93 -8.26 -3.71
CA LEU A 46 -16.83 -9.21 -4.82
C LEU A 46 -17.19 -10.64 -4.39
N GLY A 47 -16.69 -11.09 -3.24
CA GLY A 47 -17.00 -12.41 -2.71
C GLY A 47 -18.47 -12.57 -2.33
N GLU A 48 -19.09 -11.55 -1.74
CA GLU A 48 -20.53 -11.53 -1.46
C GLU A 48 -21.35 -11.58 -2.76
N GLY A 49 -20.96 -10.79 -3.77
CA GLY A 49 -21.61 -10.80 -5.08
C GLY A 49 -21.47 -12.14 -5.80
N TYR A 50 -20.29 -12.76 -5.76
CA TYR A 50 -20.05 -14.11 -6.29
C TYR A 50 -21.00 -15.13 -5.66
N ASN A 51 -21.08 -15.16 -4.33
CA ASN A 51 -21.96 -16.09 -3.61
C ASN A 51 -23.44 -15.84 -3.92
N GLY A 52 -23.85 -14.57 -3.99
CA GLY A 52 -25.22 -14.18 -4.31
C GLY A 52 -25.65 -14.60 -5.72
N GLU A 53 -24.78 -14.42 -6.70
CA GLU A 53 -25.05 -14.82 -8.09
C GLU A 53 -25.16 -16.34 -8.23
N LEU A 54 -24.27 -17.10 -7.58
CA LEU A 54 -24.36 -18.56 -7.58
C LEU A 54 -25.64 -19.04 -6.89
N ALA A 55 -25.97 -18.52 -5.71
CA ALA A 55 -27.19 -18.91 -4.99
C ALA A 55 -28.46 -18.61 -5.81
N PHE A 56 -28.49 -17.50 -6.54
CA PHE A 56 -29.59 -17.17 -7.43
C PHE A 56 -29.64 -18.10 -8.65
N ALA A 57 -28.48 -18.39 -9.27
CA ALA A 57 -28.39 -19.35 -10.37
C ALA A 57 -28.87 -20.75 -9.95
N ASP A 58 -28.49 -21.21 -8.76
CA ASP A 58 -28.92 -22.51 -8.21
C ASP A 58 -30.43 -22.54 -7.92
N SER A 59 -31.00 -21.42 -7.47
CA SER A 59 -32.45 -21.28 -7.29
C SER A 59 -33.21 -21.37 -8.62
N LEU A 60 -32.68 -20.75 -9.68
CA LEU A 60 -33.22 -20.84 -11.03
C LEU A 60 -33.10 -22.26 -11.59
N GLU A 61 -31.99 -22.95 -11.32
CA GLU A 61 -31.77 -24.34 -11.74
C GLU A 61 -32.74 -25.30 -11.05
N ALA A 62 -32.94 -25.13 -9.74
CA ALA A 62 -33.90 -25.90 -8.95
C ALA A 62 -35.35 -25.67 -9.42
N PHE A 63 -35.70 -24.43 -9.78
CA PHE A 63 -37.02 -24.12 -10.35
C PHE A 63 -37.21 -24.72 -11.75
N GLY A 64 -36.17 -24.67 -12.58
CA GLY A 64 -36.23 -24.98 -14.00
C GLY A 64 -36.30 -26.47 -14.34
N GLY A 65 -36.36 -27.41 -13.40
CA GLY A 65 -36.73 -28.82 -13.62
C GLY A 65 -35.89 -29.66 -14.62
N GLY A 66 -34.89 -29.08 -15.29
CA GLY A 66 -34.11 -29.70 -16.37
C GLY A 66 -34.66 -29.41 -17.78
N GLN A 67 -33.84 -29.68 -18.80
CA GLN A 67 -34.18 -29.44 -20.22
C GLN A 67 -35.23 -30.42 -20.79
N ASP A 68 -35.41 -31.57 -20.13
CA ASP A 68 -36.25 -32.66 -20.63
C ASP A 68 -37.64 -32.74 -19.95
N ASP A 69 -37.97 -31.78 -19.07
CA ASP A 69 -39.31 -31.69 -18.46
C ASP A 69 -40.27 -30.85 -19.34
N PRO A 70 -41.35 -31.43 -19.89
CA PRO A 70 -42.30 -30.70 -20.72
C PRO A 70 -42.97 -29.53 -20.00
N VAL A 71 -43.12 -29.60 -18.67
CA VAL A 71 -43.67 -28.51 -17.87
C VAL A 71 -42.67 -27.36 -17.79
N SER A 72 -41.40 -27.65 -17.48
CA SER A 72 -40.30 -26.68 -17.52
C SER A 72 -40.18 -25.96 -18.88
N VAL A 73 -40.24 -26.69 -19.98
CA VAL A 73 -40.16 -26.08 -21.32
C VAL A 73 -41.30 -25.09 -21.54
N SER A 74 -42.51 -25.43 -21.08
CA SER A 74 -43.71 -24.59 -21.23
C SER A 74 -43.67 -23.31 -20.37
N ILE A 75 -42.95 -23.32 -19.25
CA ILE A 75 -42.77 -22.15 -18.36
C ILE A 75 -41.52 -21.32 -18.67
N GLY A 76 -40.81 -21.63 -19.77
CA GLY A 76 -39.65 -20.86 -20.22
C GLY A 76 -38.29 -21.40 -19.78
N GLY A 77 -38.18 -22.68 -19.44
CA GLY A 77 -36.93 -23.37 -19.07
C GLY A 77 -35.70 -23.01 -19.93
N PRO A 78 -35.77 -23.00 -21.28
CA PRO A 78 -34.63 -22.61 -22.12
C PRO A 78 -34.13 -21.18 -21.91
N VAL A 79 -35.03 -20.24 -21.58
CA VAL A 79 -34.64 -18.86 -21.24
C VAL A 79 -33.97 -18.83 -19.88
N ILE A 80 -34.53 -19.54 -18.90
CA ILE A 80 -33.96 -19.66 -17.54
C ILE A 80 -32.54 -20.24 -17.59
N SER A 81 -32.30 -21.27 -18.41
CA SER A 81 -30.95 -21.84 -18.58
C SER A 81 -29.94 -20.81 -19.09
N LYS A 82 -30.33 -19.88 -19.97
CA LYS A 82 -29.42 -18.79 -20.41
C LYS A 82 -29.06 -17.85 -19.26
N PHE A 83 -30.03 -17.53 -18.40
CA PHE A 83 -29.75 -16.72 -17.20
C PHE A 83 -28.80 -17.43 -16.24
N ILE A 84 -28.99 -18.73 -16.00
CA ILE A 84 -28.10 -19.54 -15.16
C ILE A 84 -26.67 -19.50 -15.69
N THR A 85 -26.48 -19.73 -17.00
CA THR A 85 -25.15 -19.67 -17.63
C THR A 85 -24.53 -18.28 -17.47
N ALA A 86 -25.28 -17.22 -17.78
CA ALA A 86 -24.78 -15.85 -17.66
C ALA A 86 -24.40 -15.48 -16.22
N LEU A 87 -25.20 -15.88 -15.22
CA LEU A 87 -24.90 -15.65 -13.80
C LEU A 87 -23.64 -16.39 -13.36
N ARG A 88 -23.47 -17.65 -13.78
CA ARG A 88 -22.27 -18.43 -13.50
C ARG A 88 -21.04 -17.82 -14.16
N GLU A 89 -21.13 -17.35 -15.40
CA GLU A 89 -20.05 -16.61 -16.06
C GLU A 89 -19.70 -15.31 -15.33
N LEU A 90 -20.70 -14.50 -14.95
CA LEU A 90 -20.49 -13.28 -14.17
C LEU A 90 -19.81 -13.55 -12.82
N ALA A 91 -20.16 -14.65 -12.15
CA ALA A 91 -19.51 -15.09 -10.93
C ALA A 91 -18.03 -15.41 -11.18
N THR A 92 -17.69 -16.16 -12.24
CA THR A 92 -16.29 -16.47 -12.58
C THR A 92 -15.45 -15.21 -12.83
N PHE A 93 -16.01 -14.20 -13.51
CA PHE A 93 -15.31 -12.93 -13.72
C PHE A 93 -15.07 -12.15 -12.42
N LYS A 94 -16.00 -12.21 -11.45
CA LYS A 94 -15.80 -11.59 -10.13
C LYS A 94 -14.70 -12.28 -9.35
N GLU A 95 -14.66 -13.61 -9.36
CA GLU A 95 -13.62 -14.35 -8.67
C GLU A 95 -12.24 -14.12 -9.32
N LEU A 96 -12.18 -14.05 -10.65
CA LEU A 96 -10.96 -13.62 -11.36
C LEU A 96 -10.52 -12.22 -10.94
N LEU A 97 -11.44 -11.24 -10.93
CA LEU A 97 -11.12 -9.87 -10.52
C LEU A 97 -10.65 -9.82 -9.07
N ARG A 98 -11.28 -10.58 -8.17
CA ARG A 98 -10.87 -10.69 -6.77
C ARG A 98 -9.43 -11.20 -6.66
N SER A 99 -9.08 -12.24 -7.40
CA SER A 99 -7.71 -12.76 -7.48
C SER A 99 -6.71 -11.72 -8.02
N GLN A 100 -7.09 -10.94 -9.04
CA GLN A 100 -6.24 -9.86 -9.56
C GLN A 100 -6.01 -8.75 -8.52
N VAL A 101 -7.06 -8.36 -7.79
CA VAL A 101 -6.93 -7.37 -6.72
C VAL A 101 -6.03 -7.87 -5.59
N GLU A 102 -6.11 -9.15 -5.24
CA GLU A 102 -5.25 -9.75 -4.23
C GLU A 102 -3.78 -9.80 -4.68
N HIS A 103 -3.50 -10.48 -5.79
CA HIS A 103 -2.12 -10.81 -6.14
C HIS A 103 -1.38 -9.74 -6.93
N VAL A 104 -2.09 -8.96 -7.76
CA VAL A 104 -1.43 -7.95 -8.61
C VAL A 104 -1.37 -6.61 -7.90
N LEU A 105 -2.42 -6.26 -7.14
CA LEU A 105 -2.52 -4.96 -6.48
C LEU A 105 -2.11 -5.02 -5.00
N ILE A 106 -2.75 -5.86 -4.19
CA ILE A 106 -2.52 -5.87 -2.73
C ILE A 106 -1.12 -6.36 -2.39
N ASP A 107 -0.64 -7.45 -3.00
CA ASP A 107 0.69 -7.99 -2.68
C ASP A 107 1.79 -6.97 -2.98
N ARG A 108 1.74 -6.33 -4.16
CA ARG A 108 2.70 -5.29 -4.56
C ARG A 108 2.61 -4.04 -3.69
N LEU A 109 1.40 -3.62 -3.33
CA LEU A 109 1.19 -2.49 -2.42
C LEU A 109 1.75 -2.78 -1.02
N THR A 110 1.57 -4.01 -0.55
CA THR A 110 2.01 -4.47 0.77
C THR A 110 3.54 -4.57 0.83
N GLU A 111 4.16 -5.09 -0.23
CA GLU A 111 5.61 -5.10 -0.40
C GLU A 111 6.18 -3.67 -0.36
N PHE A 112 5.61 -2.75 -1.13
CA PHE A 112 6.04 -1.35 -1.15
C PHE A 112 5.92 -0.66 0.24
N ILE A 113 4.83 -0.92 0.97
CA ILE A 113 4.65 -0.37 2.33
C ILE A 113 5.67 -0.94 3.32
N ASN A 114 5.90 -2.25 3.28
CA ASN A 114 6.68 -2.95 4.29
C ASN A 114 8.18 -2.94 4.02
N VAL A 115 8.58 -2.72 2.77
CA VAL A 115 9.98 -2.65 2.33
C VAL A 115 10.34 -1.19 2.08
N ASP A 116 9.94 -0.61 0.95
CA ASP A 116 10.43 0.69 0.49
C ASP A 116 10.10 1.84 1.46
N LEU A 117 8.84 1.95 1.89
CA LEU A 117 8.42 3.00 2.82
C LEU A 117 8.98 2.80 4.23
N GLN A 118 9.19 1.54 4.64
CA GLN A 118 9.77 1.23 5.94
C GLN A 118 11.27 1.53 5.96
N ASP A 119 11.99 1.19 4.89
CA ASP A 119 13.41 1.52 4.72
C ASP A 119 13.64 3.04 4.68
N ALA A 120 12.78 3.78 3.97
CA ALA A 120 12.83 5.24 3.96
C ALA A 120 12.65 5.82 5.38
N LYS A 121 11.69 5.30 6.15
CA LYS A 121 11.46 5.70 7.54
C LYS A 121 12.66 5.38 8.44
N GLU A 122 13.30 4.22 8.26
CA GLU A 122 14.49 3.85 9.02
C GLU A 122 15.70 4.71 8.66
N SER A 123 15.87 5.03 7.38
CA SER A 123 16.91 5.93 6.89
C SER A 123 16.78 7.31 7.53
N ARG A 124 15.57 7.88 7.52
CA ARG A 124 15.24 9.13 8.24
C ARG A 124 15.61 9.06 9.71
N ARG A 125 15.21 7.98 10.41
CA ARG A 125 15.54 7.78 11.83
C ARG A 125 17.05 7.73 12.09
N ARG A 126 17.83 7.14 11.19
CA ARG A 126 19.30 7.10 11.30
C ARG A 126 19.89 8.49 11.07
N PHE A 127 19.41 9.20 10.05
CA PHE A 127 19.80 10.59 9.78
C PHE A 127 19.55 11.51 10.98
N ASP A 128 18.34 11.48 11.56
CA ASP A 128 17.99 12.31 12.73
C ASP A 128 18.93 12.06 13.93
N LYS A 129 19.31 10.79 14.15
CA LYS A 129 20.28 10.44 15.20
C LYS A 129 21.66 11.01 14.92
N SER A 130 22.12 10.93 13.67
CA SER A 130 23.42 11.47 13.26
C SER A 130 23.46 13.00 13.36
N VAL A 131 22.38 13.69 12.95
CA VAL A 131 22.24 15.14 13.11
C VAL A 131 22.28 15.53 14.58
N HIS A 132 21.52 14.84 15.43
CA HIS A 132 21.52 15.13 16.87
C HIS A 132 22.89 14.90 17.52
N ALA A 133 23.60 13.83 17.14
CA ALA A 133 24.95 13.57 17.63
C ALA A 133 25.93 14.66 17.17
N TYR A 134 25.84 15.08 15.90
CA TYR A 134 26.65 16.17 15.35
C TYR A 134 26.41 17.50 16.07
N ASP A 135 25.14 17.87 16.30
CA ASP A 135 24.79 19.08 17.04
C ASP A 135 25.36 19.06 18.46
N GLN A 136 25.27 17.91 19.16
CA GLN A 136 25.83 17.76 20.49
C GLN A 136 27.36 17.91 20.50
N SER A 137 28.08 17.31 19.54
CA SER A 137 29.53 17.47 19.43
C SER A 137 29.91 18.90 19.09
N ARG A 138 29.18 19.55 18.18
CA ARG A 138 29.39 20.95 17.80
C ARG A 138 29.21 21.89 18.99
N GLU A 139 28.18 21.69 19.81
CA GLU A 139 27.96 22.49 21.02
C GLU A 139 29.10 22.32 22.04
N LYS A 140 29.57 21.08 22.27
CA LYS A 140 30.73 20.82 23.13
C LYS A 140 31.97 21.56 22.61
N PHE A 141 32.25 21.47 21.32
CA PHE A 141 33.40 22.12 20.69
C PHE A 141 33.31 23.65 20.80
N VAL A 142 32.15 24.24 20.50
CA VAL A 142 31.94 25.70 20.59
C VAL A 142 32.06 26.22 22.03
N SER A 143 31.82 25.37 23.03
CA SER A 143 31.97 25.74 24.45
C SER A 143 33.42 25.79 24.96
N LEU A 144 34.39 25.34 24.15
CA LEU A 144 35.81 25.35 24.52
C LEU A 144 36.33 26.78 24.68
N LYS A 145 37.12 27.01 25.74
CA LYS A 145 37.81 28.29 25.93
C LYS A 145 39.06 28.34 25.05
N LYS A 146 39.49 29.55 24.69
CA LYS A 146 40.72 29.78 23.91
C LYS A 146 42.01 29.19 24.51
N ASN A 147 41.97 28.79 25.78
CA ASN A 147 43.11 28.29 26.54
C ASN A 147 43.00 26.79 26.83
N THR A 148 42.01 26.09 26.25
CA THR A 148 41.85 24.66 26.46
C THR A 148 43.08 23.91 25.91
N PRO A 149 43.67 22.96 26.66
CA PRO A 149 44.80 22.15 26.20
C PRO A 149 44.49 21.41 24.90
N GLU A 150 45.48 21.37 23.99
CA GLU A 150 45.35 20.74 22.66
C GLU A 150 44.97 19.26 22.74
N ASP A 151 45.44 18.52 23.75
CA ASP A 151 45.08 17.12 23.97
C ASP A 151 43.57 16.92 24.21
N ILE A 152 42.91 17.89 24.88
CA ILE A 152 41.46 17.87 25.14
C ILE A 152 40.67 18.29 23.90
N VAL A 153 41.25 19.15 23.06
CA VAL A 153 40.65 19.55 21.78
C VAL A 153 40.67 18.39 20.79
N ALA A 154 41.79 17.67 20.69
CA ALA A 154 41.96 16.53 19.80
C ALA A 154 41.00 15.37 20.13
N GLU A 155 40.74 15.09 21.42
CA GLU A 155 39.78 14.06 21.86
C GLU A 155 38.31 14.43 21.52
N LEU A 156 38.02 15.71 21.29
CA LEU A 156 36.68 16.20 20.91
C LEU A 156 36.50 16.35 19.39
N GLU A 157 37.58 16.24 18.60
CA GLU A 157 37.58 16.30 17.13
C GLU A 157 37.46 14.91 16.47
N GLU A 158 37.72 13.81 17.20
CA GLU A 158 37.47 12.39 16.80
C GLU A 158 36.01 11.94 17.03
#